data_AF-A0A3T0RTE7-F1
#
_entry.id   AF-A0A3T0RTE7-F1
#
_cell.length_a   1.000
_cell.length_b   1.000
_cell.length_c   1.000
_cell.angle_alpha   90.00
_cell.angle_beta   90.00
_cell.angle_gamma   90.00
#
_symmetry.space_group_name_H-M   'P 1'
#
loop_
_entity.id
_entity.type
_entity.pdbx_description
1 polymer ?
#
loop_
_entity_poly.entity_id
_entity_poly.type
_entity_poly.pdbx_seq_one_letter_code
_entity_poly.pdbx_strand_id
1 'polypeptide(L)'
;MINSQLLLFLNLGFGLLLVLYFVLGRPKPKQPTRLNMRAKSSEEKKPIVLEPEAQVKTGYNPRIVDQSEPPPVSRSLSVMFMYNGHDWEAHDVLGVPQGASMHEVTKVYQHIVKTTDSRSLHFYEHAYAAISARHRKQKL
;
A
#
# COMPACT_ATOMS: atom_id res chain seq x y z
N MET A 1 3.45 4.64 60.61
CA MET A 1 4.66 4.44 59.79
C MET A 1 4.34 3.38 58.76
N ILE A 2 4.42 3.70 57.47
CA ILE A 2 4.16 2.72 56.40
C ILE A 2 5.45 1.92 56.18
N ASN A 3 5.32 0.59 56.19
CA ASN A 3 6.46 -0.31 55.96
C ASN A 3 6.90 -0.20 54.50
N SER A 4 8.18 0.12 54.26
CA SER A 4 8.75 0.25 52.91
C SER A 4 8.66 -1.05 52.11
N GLN A 5 8.67 -2.21 52.78
CA GLN A 5 8.46 -3.51 52.14
C GLN A 5 7.06 -3.60 51.51
N LEU A 6 6.04 -3.06 52.17
CA LEU A 6 4.66 -3.05 51.65
C LEU A 6 4.56 -2.20 50.38
N LEU A 7 5.22 -1.04 50.34
CA LEU A 7 5.26 -0.18 49.15
C LEU A 7 5.96 -0.86 47.97
N LEU A 8 7.02 -1.64 48.23
CA LEU A 8 7.71 -2.38 47.18
C LEU A 8 6.81 -3.47 46.58
N PHE A 9 6.15 -4.28 47.41
CA PHE A 9 5.23 -5.32 46.92
C PHE A 9 4.02 -4.75 46.19
N LEU A 10 3.51 -3.59 46.63
CA LEU A 10 2.40 -2.91 45.97
C LEU A 10 2.78 -2.48 44.53
N ASN A 11 3.94 -1.83 44.37
CA ASN A 11 4.43 -1.40 43.07
C ASN A 11 4.77 -2.58 42.16
N LEU A 12 5.39 -3.63 42.72
CA LEU A 12 5.71 -4.84 41.98
C LEU A 12 4.45 -5.56 41.50
N GLY A 13 3.43 -5.65 42.36
CA GLY A 13 2.12 -6.21 42.02
C GLY A 13 1.44 -5.40 40.90
N PHE A 14 1.43 -4.07 41.01
CA PHE A 14 0.85 -3.21 39.99
C PHE A 14 1.57 -3.32 38.63
N GLY A 15 2.91 -3.37 38.64
CA GLY A 15 3.71 -3.58 37.45
C GLY A 15 3.45 -4.92 36.77
N LEU A 16 3.39 -6.01 37.55
CA LEU A 16 3.03 -7.33 37.04
C LEU A 16 1.63 -7.36 36.43
N LEU A 17 0.67 -6.69 37.06
CA LEU A 17 -0.71 -6.62 36.59
C LEU A 17 -0.80 -5.87 35.26
N LEU A 18 -0.05 -4.77 35.10
CA LEU A 18 0.05 -4.03 33.82
C LEU A 18 0.67 -4.88 32.71
N VAL A 19 1.74 -5.62 33.00
CA VAL A 19 2.38 -6.51 32.02
C VAL A 19 1.41 -7.62 31.61
N LEU A 20 0.73 -8.26 32.59
CA LEU A 20 -0.25 -9.29 32.30
C LEU A 20 -1.40 -8.76 31.44
N TYR A 21 -1.91 -7.57 31.78
CA TYR A 21 -2.95 -6.90 31.01
C TYR A 21 -2.52 -6.66 29.57
N PHE A 22 -1.28 -6.21 29.35
CA PHE A 22 -0.80 -5.90 28.00
C PHE A 22 -0.46 -7.14 27.17
N VAL A 23 -0.11 -8.26 27.81
CA VAL A 23 0.17 -9.53 27.13
C VAL A 23 -1.13 -10.28 26.80
N LEU A 24 -2.07 -10.33 27.74
CA LEU A 24 -3.34 -11.05 27.58
C LEU A 24 -4.41 -10.22 26.84
N GLY A 25 -4.34 -8.89 26.94
CA GLY A 25 -5.30 -7.96 26.34
C GLY A 25 -5.05 -7.64 24.87
N ARG A 26 -4.03 -8.22 24.22
CA ARG A 26 -3.81 -7.97 22.79
C ARG A 26 -4.95 -8.61 21.99
N PRO A 27 -5.81 -7.81 21.30
CA PRO A 27 -6.81 -8.39 20.42
C PRO A 27 -6.10 -9.15 19.30
N LYS A 28 -6.63 -10.32 18.95
CA LYS A 28 -6.15 -11.07 17.78
C LYS A 28 -6.25 -10.17 16.55
N PRO A 29 -5.26 -10.20 15.63
CA PRO A 29 -5.30 -9.38 14.43
C PRO A 29 -6.63 -9.63 13.70
N LYS A 30 -7.43 -8.57 13.57
CA LYS A 30 -8.72 -8.63 12.91
C LYS A 30 -8.46 -9.03 11.46
N GLN A 31 -8.96 -10.19 11.05
CA GLN A 31 -8.76 -10.65 9.68
C GLN A 31 -9.30 -9.58 8.71
N PRO A 32 -8.60 -9.32 7.59
CA PRO A 32 -9.02 -8.31 6.64
C PRO A 32 -10.43 -8.65 6.15
N THR A 33 -11.35 -7.68 6.24
CA THR A 33 -12.71 -7.82 5.72
C THR A 33 -12.61 -8.15 4.23
N ARG A 34 -12.98 -9.38 3.86
CA ARG A 34 -12.97 -9.80 2.45
C ARG A 34 -14.03 -8.98 1.72
N LEU A 35 -13.60 -8.07 0.85
CA LEU A 35 -14.48 -7.32 -0.02
C LEU A 35 -15.21 -8.31 -0.95
N ASN A 36 -16.50 -8.50 -0.70
CA ASN A 36 -17.32 -9.38 -1.52
C ASN A 36 -17.69 -8.66 -2.82
N MET A 37 -16.90 -8.84 -3.88
CA MET A 37 -17.11 -8.21 -5.19
C MET A 37 -18.32 -8.78 -5.97
N ARG A 38 -19.14 -9.64 -5.36
CA ARG A 38 -20.45 -10.04 -5.89
C ARG A 38 -21.52 -8.99 -5.55
N ALA A 39 -21.32 -7.74 -5.93
CA ALA A 39 -22.44 -6.82 -6.09
C ALA A 39 -23.06 -7.14 -7.46
N LYS A 40 -24.26 -7.71 -7.45
CA LYS A 40 -25.06 -7.99 -8.64
C LYS A 40 -25.25 -6.68 -9.43
N SER A 41 -24.54 -6.53 -10.54
CA SER A 41 -24.90 -5.59 -11.61
C SER A 41 -26.15 -6.13 -12.31
N SER A 42 -27.30 -5.97 -11.68
CA SER A 42 -28.61 -6.28 -12.26
C SER A 42 -29.66 -5.40 -11.60
N GLU A 43 -29.62 -4.12 -11.96
CA GLU A 43 -30.84 -3.32 -12.16
C GLU A 43 -30.67 -2.60 -13.50
N GLU A 44 -30.96 -3.38 -14.54
CA GLU A 44 -31.74 -3.00 -15.72
C GLU A 44 -32.24 -1.54 -15.75
N LYS A 45 -31.43 -0.63 -16.32
CA LYS A 45 -31.91 0.65 -16.84
C LYS A 45 -32.08 0.51 -18.36
N LYS A 46 -33.33 0.55 -18.81
CA LYS A 46 -33.78 0.37 -20.22
C LYS A 46 -33.02 1.26 -21.22
N PRO A 47 -32.82 0.80 -22.47
CA PRO A 47 -32.06 1.52 -23.48
C PRO A 47 -32.92 2.62 -24.14
N ILE A 48 -32.35 3.82 -24.30
CA ILE A 48 -32.80 4.78 -25.29
C ILE A 48 -31.90 4.60 -26.51
N VAL A 49 -32.52 4.17 -27.61
CA VAL A 49 -31.94 4.04 -28.95
C VAL A 49 -32.05 5.38 -29.68
N LEU A 50 -31.05 5.66 -30.54
CA LEU A 50 -30.94 6.55 -31.73
C LEU A 50 -29.69 7.44 -31.59
N GLU A 51 -28.68 7.48 -32.46
CA GLU A 51 -28.32 6.83 -33.72
C GLU A 51 -26.78 7.06 -33.92
N PRO A 52 -26.11 6.75 -35.05
CA PRO A 52 -24.77 6.17 -35.05
C PRO A 52 -23.67 7.21 -35.39
N GLU A 53 -22.41 6.94 -35.04
CA GLU A 53 -21.27 6.92 -35.98
C GLU A 53 -19.92 6.76 -35.25
N ALA A 54 -18.98 6.16 -35.99
CA ALA A 54 -17.58 5.90 -35.67
C ALA A 54 -17.24 4.73 -34.73
N GLN A 55 -17.20 3.55 -35.36
CA GLN A 55 -16.63 2.31 -34.87
C GLN A 55 -15.11 2.44 -34.60
N VAL A 56 -14.68 2.27 -33.35
CA VAL A 56 -13.32 1.77 -33.05
C VAL A 56 -13.47 0.31 -32.60
N LYS A 57 -13.22 -0.60 -33.53
CA LYS A 57 -13.11 -2.04 -33.28
C LYS A 57 -11.83 -2.32 -32.51
N THR A 58 -11.93 -2.58 -31.21
CA THR A 58 -11.00 -3.50 -30.54
C THR A 58 -11.81 -4.66 -30.02
N GLY A 59 -11.79 -5.75 -30.80
CA GLY A 59 -12.49 -6.98 -30.48
C GLY A 59 -11.93 -7.58 -29.20
N TYR A 60 -12.70 -7.46 -28.11
CA TYR A 60 -12.54 -8.36 -26.99
C TYR A 60 -13.35 -9.61 -27.30
N ASN A 61 -12.67 -10.59 -27.88
CA ASN A 61 -13.19 -11.94 -28.06
C ASN A 61 -13.01 -12.63 -26.70
N PRO A 62 -14.06 -12.93 -25.91
CA PRO A 62 -13.90 -13.73 -24.71
C PRO A 62 -13.62 -15.17 -25.14
N ARG A 63 -12.36 -15.43 -25.52
CA ARG A 63 -11.85 -16.80 -25.54
C ARG A 63 -12.03 -17.31 -24.13
N ILE A 64 -12.90 -18.30 -23.98
CA ILE A 64 -12.99 -19.18 -22.83
C ILE A 64 -11.56 -19.70 -22.60
N VAL A 65 -10.86 -19.09 -21.65
CA VAL A 65 -9.53 -19.52 -21.25
C VAL A 65 -9.74 -20.81 -20.46
N ASP A 66 -9.25 -21.88 -21.05
CA ASP A 66 -9.08 -23.20 -20.43
C ASP A 66 -8.46 -23.03 -19.02
N GLN A 67 -9.16 -23.49 -17.99
CA GLN A 67 -8.82 -23.30 -16.57
C GLN A 67 -7.66 -24.20 -16.10
N SER A 68 -6.90 -24.80 -17.01
CA SER A 68 -5.87 -25.80 -16.70
C SER A 68 -4.46 -25.22 -16.50
N GLU A 69 -4.22 -23.93 -16.81
CA GLU A 69 -2.92 -23.28 -16.53
C GLU A 69 -3.01 -22.31 -15.34
N PRO A 70 -2.09 -22.38 -14.36
CA PRO A 70 -2.00 -21.36 -13.33
C PRO A 70 -1.72 -20.00 -14.00
N PRO A 71 -2.45 -18.94 -13.66
CA PRO A 71 -2.28 -17.64 -14.30
C PRO A 71 -0.83 -17.18 -14.15
N PRO A 72 -0.23 -16.56 -15.19
CA PRO A 72 1.10 -15.99 -15.07
C PRO A 72 1.11 -15.03 -13.88
N VAL A 73 2.01 -15.26 -12.93
CA VAL A 73 2.12 -14.45 -11.71
C VAL A 73 2.57 -13.05 -12.12
N SER A 74 1.62 -12.14 -12.32
CA SER A 74 1.90 -10.76 -12.66
C SER A 74 2.70 -10.12 -11.53
N ARG A 75 3.95 -9.73 -11.80
CA ARG A 75 4.79 -9.04 -10.83
C ARG A 75 4.26 -7.62 -10.66
N SER A 76 3.68 -7.32 -9.50
CA SER A 76 3.27 -5.96 -9.15
C SER A 76 4.48 -5.02 -9.20
N LEU A 77 4.42 -3.94 -9.97
CA LEU A 77 5.47 -2.91 -10.09
C LEU A 77 5.37 -1.82 -9.00
N SER A 78 4.31 -1.85 -8.20
CA SER A 78 4.07 -0.88 -7.12
C SER A 78 5.13 -0.97 -6.02
N VAL A 79 5.71 0.18 -5.65
CA VAL A 79 6.74 0.32 -4.60
C VAL A 79 6.13 1.04 -3.42
N MET A 80 5.87 0.31 -2.35
CA MET A 80 5.35 0.88 -1.10
C MET A 80 6.50 1.20 -0.15
N PHE A 81 6.39 2.32 0.57
CA PHE A 81 7.26 2.68 1.68
C PHE A 81 6.46 3.28 2.83
N MET A 82 6.97 3.14 4.05
CA MET A 82 6.34 3.68 5.25
C MET A 82 7.01 5.00 5.64
N TYR A 83 6.22 6.04 5.87
CA TYR A 83 6.69 7.35 6.33
C TYR A 83 5.70 7.92 7.35
N ASN A 84 6.19 8.31 8.54
CA ASN A 84 5.37 8.78 9.66
C ASN A 84 4.21 7.83 10.04
N GLY A 85 4.43 6.51 9.92
CA GLY A 85 3.42 5.50 10.24
C GLY A 85 2.34 5.31 9.17
N HIS A 86 2.48 5.94 8.00
CA HIS A 86 1.59 5.76 6.86
C HIS A 86 2.31 5.07 5.71
N ASP A 87 1.59 4.22 4.99
CA ASP A 87 2.06 3.57 3.78
C ASP A 87 1.77 4.44 2.56
N TRP A 88 2.80 4.67 1.75
CA TRP A 88 2.75 5.51 0.55
C TRP A 88 3.31 4.76 -0.66
N GLU A 89 2.77 5.05 -1.84
CA GLU A 89 3.31 4.54 -3.11
C GLU A 89 4.37 5.50 -3.65
N ALA A 90 5.59 5.01 -3.87
CA ALA A 90 6.73 5.84 -4.20
C ALA A 90 6.64 6.50 -5.59
N HIS A 91 6.04 5.83 -6.58
CA HIS A 91 5.88 6.40 -7.92
C HIS A 91 4.83 7.51 -7.91
N ASP A 92 3.71 7.32 -7.22
CA ASP A 92 2.70 8.37 -7.01
C ASP A 92 3.27 9.58 -6.28
N VAL A 93 4.08 9.37 -5.24
CA VAL A 93 4.73 10.46 -4.48
C VAL A 93 5.66 11.29 -5.37
N LEU A 94 6.40 10.65 -6.28
CA LEU A 94 7.27 11.35 -7.23
C LEU A 94 6.52 11.81 -8.50
N GLY A 95 5.25 11.43 -8.67
CA GLY A 95 4.45 11.76 -9.86
C GLY A 95 4.94 11.09 -11.15
N VAL A 96 5.55 9.90 -11.04
CA VAL A 96 6.06 9.13 -12.18
C VAL A 96 5.22 7.87 -12.40
N PRO A 97 5.11 7.34 -13.62
CA PRO A 97 4.38 6.10 -13.86
C PRO A 97 5.12 4.90 -13.24
N GLN A 98 4.35 3.88 -12.83
CA GLN A 98 4.92 2.62 -12.35
C GLN A 98 5.72 1.94 -13.47
N GLY A 99 6.96 1.54 -13.16
CA GLY A 99 7.88 0.97 -14.16
C GLY A 99 8.68 2.02 -14.95
N ALA A 100 8.59 3.30 -14.59
CA ALA A 100 9.48 4.34 -15.10
C ALA A 100 10.96 3.93 -14.95
N SER A 101 11.77 4.35 -15.92
CA SER A 101 13.21 4.07 -15.88
C SER A 101 13.86 4.79 -14.69
N MET A 102 14.90 4.20 -14.09
CA MET A 102 15.61 4.84 -12.98
C MET A 102 16.17 6.23 -13.34
N HIS A 103 16.51 6.43 -14.62
CA HIS A 103 16.95 7.74 -15.13
C HIS A 103 15.83 8.79 -15.05
N GLU A 104 14.61 8.43 -15.44
CA GLU A 104 13.44 9.31 -15.37
C GLU A 104 13.09 9.66 -13.91
N VAL A 105 13.07 8.66 -13.03
CA VAL A 105 12.87 8.85 -11.60
C VAL A 105 13.90 9.82 -11.01
N THR A 106 15.17 9.68 -11.40
CA THR A 106 16.26 10.56 -10.94
C THR A 106 16.08 11.99 -11.44
N LYS A 107 15.68 12.17 -12.70
CA LYS A 107 15.41 13.49 -13.29
C LYS A 107 14.29 14.21 -12.53
N VAL A 108 13.19 13.52 -12.25
CA VAL A 108 12.06 14.09 -11.52
C VAL A 108 12.43 14.39 -10.07
N TYR A 109 13.13 13.48 -9.41
CA TYR A 109 13.64 13.71 -8.05
C TYR A 109 14.54 14.96 -7.98
N GLN A 110 15.49 15.11 -8.91
CA GLN A 110 16.35 16.30 -8.98
C GLN A 110 15.56 17.59 -9.22
N HIS A 111 14.44 17.53 -9.93
CA HIS A 111 13.56 18.67 -10.11
C HIS A 111 12.85 19.03 -8.80
N ILE A 112 12.28 18.04 -8.11
CA ILE A 112 11.61 18.22 -6.81
C ILE A 112 12.56 18.82 -5.77
N VAL A 113 13.80 18.32 -5.70
CA VAL A 113 14.82 18.83 -4.76
C VAL A 113 15.10 20.33 -4.96
N LYS A 114 14.95 20.84 -6.19
CA LYS A 114 15.19 22.26 -6.51
C LYS A 114 13.97 23.15 -6.23
N THR A 115 12.76 22.60 -6.30
CA THR A 115 11.51 23.37 -6.23
C THR A 115 10.82 23.31 -4.87
N THR A 116 11.23 22.38 -4.01
CA THR A 116 10.52 22.01 -2.78
C THR A 116 11.22 22.52 -1.53
N ASP A 117 10.43 22.80 -0.48
CA ASP A 117 10.95 23.19 0.83
C ASP A 117 11.78 22.09 1.50
N SER A 118 12.83 22.51 2.22
CA SER A 118 13.77 21.60 2.88
C SER A 118 13.13 20.60 3.84
N ARG A 119 12.00 20.96 4.46
CA ARG A 119 11.30 20.09 5.42
C ARG A 119 10.62 18.90 4.75
N SER A 120 10.09 19.09 3.54
CA SER A 120 9.42 18.04 2.76
C SER A 120 10.39 17.17 1.97
N LEU A 121 11.66 17.58 1.83
CA LEU A 121 12.66 16.80 1.08
C LEU A 121 12.82 15.39 1.63
N HIS A 122 12.81 15.21 2.95
CA HIS A 122 12.93 13.88 3.56
C HIS A 122 11.85 12.90 3.07
N PHE A 123 10.63 13.37 2.83
CA PHE A 123 9.56 12.52 2.31
C PHE A 123 9.88 12.00 0.90
N TYR A 124 10.32 12.89 0.02
CA TYR A 124 10.71 12.54 -1.35
C TYR A 124 12.00 11.70 -1.40
N GLU A 125 12.94 11.94 -0.49
CA GLU A 125 14.13 11.12 -0.29
C GLU A 125 13.75 9.67 0.05
N HIS A 126 12.79 9.48 0.96
CA HIS A 126 12.30 8.15 1.31
C HIS A 126 11.64 7.44 0.12
N ALA A 127 10.84 8.15 -0.68
CA ALA A 127 10.24 7.60 -1.90
C ALA A 127 11.32 7.17 -2.91
N TYR A 128 12.30 8.05 -3.18
CA TYR A 128 13.41 7.76 -4.08
C TYR A 128 14.28 6.60 -3.58
N ALA A 129 14.57 6.55 -2.28
CA ALA A 129 15.32 5.48 -1.64
C ALA A 129 14.60 4.12 -1.81
N ALA A 130 13.28 4.08 -1.67
CA ALA A 130 12.49 2.86 -1.85
C ALA A 130 12.59 2.32 -3.29
N ILE A 131 12.47 3.20 -4.30
CA ILE A 131 12.56 2.83 -5.72
C ILE A 131 13.97 2.32 -6.04
N SER A 132 15.01 3.05 -5.63
CA SER A 132 16.40 2.66 -5.89
C SER A 132 16.78 1.34 -5.20
N ALA A 133 16.26 1.08 -3.99
CA ALA A 133 16.46 -0.19 -3.29
C ALA A 133 15.81 -1.36 -4.03
N ARG A 134 14.59 -1.18 -4.53
CA ARG A 134 13.93 -2.21 -5.35
C ARG A 134 14.67 -2.46 -6.66
N HIS A 135 15.08 -1.41 -7.36
CA HIS A 135 15.78 -1.53 -8.63
C HIS A 135 17.10 -2.31 -8.47
N ARG A 136 17.82 -2.11 -7.35
CA ARG A 136 19.00 -2.92 -7.00
C ARG A 136 18.65 -4.40 -6.78
N LYS A 137 17.57 -4.70 -6.06
CA LYS A 137 17.11 -6.09 -5.82
C LYS A 137 16.69 -6.83 -7.09
N GLN A 138 16.22 -6.12 -8.12
CA GLN A 138 15.81 -6.74 -9.39
C GLN A 138 16.98 -7.09 -10.31
N LYS A 139 18.17 -6.50 -10.09
CA LYS A 139 19.39 -6.78 -10.87
C LYS A 139 20.21 -7.96 -10.33
N LEU A 140 19.97 -8.35 -9.08
CA LEU A 140 20.58 -9.51 -8.41
C LEU A 140 19.72 -10.75 -8.71
#